data_AF-A0A8J5MR01-F1
#
_entry.id   AF-A0A8J5MR01-F1
#
_cell.length_a   1.000
_cell.length_b   1.000
_cell.length_c   1.000
_cell.angle_alpha   90.00
_cell.angle_beta   90.00
_cell.angle_gamma   90.00
#
_symmetry.space_group_name_H-M   'P 1'
#
loop_
_entity.id
_entity.type
_entity.pdbx_description
1 polymer ?
#
loop_
_entity_poly.entity_id
_entity_poly.type
_entity_poly.pdbx_seq_one_letter_code
_entity_poly.pdbx_strand_id
1 'polypeptide(L)'
;ATRPLQDALDLPIDAKREQQRIVQLLPSPLYTLWVQASAYGEAFDPFIKVEVFGDVDAAKKLIVKEEDTRTENLSESDNDQDQQEENLSRKKRNRKSQKLDAEDLDDGVKQMLGLHPLFVKINVNTKEGNSVVITFYYMQTLRIVTAKCSVHLQEKTKCALTDVISGDTLLNCLVPDDDGQTSPNPANFFQLNRLRINLSDHLSATGRPYKWAQSLSGLSFSSSKQTHVSGEDSQDTVR
;
A
#
# COMPACT_ATOMS: atom_id res chain seq x y z
N ALA A 1 16.06 17.97 35.59
CA ALA A 1 15.83 16.66 34.97
C ALA A 1 14.72 15.95 35.74
N THR A 2 13.57 15.69 35.12
CA THR A 2 12.34 15.17 35.75
C THR A 2 11.78 13.97 34.99
N ARG A 3 12.66 13.14 34.43
CA ARG A 3 12.28 11.97 33.61
C ARG A 3 11.77 10.72 34.36
N PRO A 4 12.01 10.45 35.66
CA PRO A 4 11.61 9.15 36.21
C PRO A 4 10.21 9.08 36.86
N LEU A 5 9.31 10.04 36.60
CA LEU A 5 7.93 10.02 37.12
C LEU A 5 6.86 10.12 36.02
N GLN A 6 7.25 10.54 34.81
CA GLN A 6 6.37 10.60 33.64
C GLN A 6 6.23 9.23 32.97
N ASP A 7 7.30 8.41 32.94
CA ASP A 7 7.26 7.05 32.39
C ASP A 7 6.36 6.08 33.20
N ALA A 8 6.04 6.41 34.45
CA ALA A 8 5.16 5.61 35.32
C ALA A 8 3.69 6.03 35.23
N LEU A 9 3.40 7.17 34.59
CA LEU A 9 2.06 7.71 34.38
C LEU A 9 1.84 7.71 32.88
N ASP A 10 1.23 6.64 32.37
CA ASP A 10 0.94 6.34 30.97
C ASP A 10 0.06 7.46 30.32
N LEU A 11 0.67 8.62 30.01
CA LEU A 11 -0.03 9.84 29.67
C LEU A 11 -0.32 9.89 28.16
N PRO A 12 -1.54 10.29 27.74
CA PRO A 12 -1.94 10.42 26.33
C PRO A 12 -1.04 11.31 25.47
N ILE A 13 -0.28 12.21 26.09
CA ILE A 13 0.62 13.16 25.43
C ILE A 13 1.83 12.44 24.82
N ASP A 14 2.37 11.43 25.50
CA ASP A 14 3.55 10.69 25.02
C ASP A 14 3.16 9.75 23.87
N ALA A 15 1.96 9.16 23.92
CA ALA A 15 1.41 8.40 22.81
C ALA A 15 1.27 9.25 21.53
N LYS A 16 0.76 10.48 21.64
CA LYS A 16 0.65 11.39 20.47
C LYS A 16 2.02 11.79 19.91
N ARG A 17 3.00 12.04 20.79
CA ARG A 17 4.38 12.37 20.39
C ARG A 17 5.07 11.19 19.70
N GLU A 18 4.91 9.99 20.23
CA GLU A 18 5.51 8.80 19.61
C GLU A 18 4.85 8.50 18.26
N GLN A 19 3.53 8.63 18.15
CA GLN A 19 2.84 8.53 16.86
C GLN A 19 3.41 9.55 15.85
N GLN A 20 3.57 10.82 16.23
CA GLN A 20 4.19 11.83 15.35
C GLN A 20 5.62 11.46 14.92
N ARG A 21 6.40 10.82 15.79
CA ARG A 21 7.76 10.38 15.48
C ARG A 21 7.79 9.19 14.53
N ILE A 22 6.88 8.22 14.70
CA ILE A 22 6.77 7.02 13.86
C ILE A 22 6.22 7.38 12.48
N VAL A 23 5.25 8.31 12.40
CA VAL A 23 4.63 8.76 11.15
C VAL A 23 5.65 9.32 10.15
N GLN A 24 6.75 9.93 10.62
CA GLN A 24 7.83 10.43 9.75
C GLN A 24 8.56 9.32 9.00
N LEU A 25 8.44 8.07 9.44
CA LEU A 25 9.05 6.89 8.82
C LEU A 25 8.09 6.17 7.86
N LEU A 26 6.87 6.69 7.67
CA LEU A 26 5.91 6.10 6.74
C LEU A 26 6.28 6.42 5.28
N PRO A 27 5.99 5.49 4.36
CA PRO A 27 6.04 5.80 2.93
C PRO A 27 4.96 6.83 2.60
N SER A 28 5.24 7.68 1.60
CA SER A 28 4.37 8.80 1.19
C SER A 28 2.87 8.45 1.07
N PRO A 29 2.47 7.30 0.48
CA PRO A 29 1.05 6.94 0.39
C PRO A 29 0.38 6.70 1.77
N LEU A 30 1.08 6.03 2.70
CA LEU A 30 0.55 5.77 4.03
C LEU A 30 0.56 7.04 4.89
N TYR A 31 1.58 7.90 4.74
CA TYR A 31 1.60 9.21 5.39
C TYR A 31 0.41 10.06 4.96
N THR A 32 0.15 10.13 3.65
CA THR A 32 -0.99 10.87 3.09
C THR A 32 -2.31 10.34 3.66
N LEU A 33 -2.51 9.01 3.65
CA LEU A 33 -3.69 8.39 4.25
C LEU A 33 -3.83 8.72 5.73
N TRP A 34 -2.74 8.66 6.50
CA TRP A 34 -2.76 8.98 7.93
C TRP A 34 -3.17 10.44 8.18
N VAL A 35 -2.61 11.40 7.44
CA VAL A 35 -2.96 12.83 7.57
C VAL A 35 -4.43 13.05 7.24
N GLN A 36 -4.91 12.54 6.10
CA GLN A 36 -6.29 12.75 5.65
C GLN A 36 -7.30 12.13 6.62
N ALA A 37 -7.06 10.89 7.05
CA ALA A 37 -7.96 10.19 7.96
C ALA A 37 -7.95 10.81 9.37
N SER A 38 -6.78 11.21 9.87
CA SER A 38 -6.68 11.88 11.18
C SER A 38 -7.38 13.23 11.17
N ALA A 39 -7.17 14.03 10.12
CA ALA A 39 -7.83 15.32 9.96
C ALA A 39 -9.36 15.17 9.86
N TYR A 40 -9.85 14.16 9.16
CA TYR A 40 -11.28 13.87 9.07
C TYR A 40 -11.88 13.47 10.43
N GLY A 41 -11.20 12.61 11.18
CA GLY A 41 -11.63 12.22 12.53
C GLY A 41 -11.66 13.40 13.52
N GLU A 42 -10.65 14.28 13.45
CA GLU A 42 -10.60 15.49 14.28
C GLU A 42 -11.68 16.52 13.89
N ALA A 43 -12.01 16.64 12.60
CA ALA A 43 -12.94 17.66 12.10
C ALA A 43 -14.42 17.24 12.17
N PHE A 44 -14.73 15.97 11.92
CA PHE A 44 -16.10 15.52 11.66
C PHE A 44 -16.57 14.35 12.51
N ASP A 45 -15.69 13.41 12.88
CA ASP A 45 -16.12 12.18 13.55
C ASP A 45 -15.14 11.68 14.63
N PRO A 46 -15.43 11.91 15.93
CA PRO A 46 -14.58 11.46 17.03
C PRO A 46 -14.56 9.93 17.21
N PHE A 47 -15.43 9.18 16.52
CA PHE A 47 -15.42 7.71 16.55
C PHE A 47 -14.41 7.10 15.59
N ILE A 48 -13.82 7.91 14.71
CA ILE A 48 -12.72 7.51 13.82
C ILE A 48 -11.39 7.76 14.53
N LYS A 49 -10.64 6.69 14.79
CA LYS A 49 -9.29 6.76 15.36
C LYS A 49 -8.27 6.20 14.37
N VAL A 50 -7.14 6.87 14.25
CA VAL A 50 -6.09 6.52 13.29
C VAL A 50 -4.77 6.38 14.02
N GLU A 51 -4.10 5.25 13.82
CA GLU A 51 -2.86 4.91 14.54
C GLU A 51 -1.88 4.19 13.59
N VAL A 52 -0.59 4.43 13.78
CA VAL A 52 0.50 3.78 13.07
C VAL A 52 1.08 2.67 13.93
N PHE A 53 1.31 1.53 13.30
CA PHE A 53 1.86 0.34 13.93
C PHE A 53 2.96 -0.27 13.05
N GLY A 54 3.78 -1.14 13.64
CA GLY A 54 4.78 -1.92 12.93
C GLY A 54 6.18 -1.85 13.53
N ASP A 55 7.16 -2.31 12.77
CA ASP A 55 8.57 -2.31 13.20
C ASP A 55 9.27 -1.00 12.80
N VAL A 56 9.50 -0.16 13.81
CA VAL A 56 10.14 1.15 13.69
C VAL A 56 11.61 1.03 13.28
N ASP A 57 12.32 0.01 13.77
CA ASP A 57 13.75 -0.14 13.49
C ASP A 57 13.98 -0.72 12.10
N ALA A 58 13.13 -1.63 11.65
CA ALA A 58 13.11 -2.06 10.25
C ALA A 58 12.80 -0.89 9.31
N ALA A 59 11.86 -0.01 9.66
CA ALA A 59 11.53 1.17 8.85
C ALA A 59 12.72 2.14 8.72
N LYS A 60 13.41 2.43 9.83
CA LYS A 60 14.64 3.26 9.79
C LYS A 60 15.71 2.66 8.88
N LYS A 61 15.92 1.34 8.97
CA LYS A 61 16.90 0.64 8.10
C LYS A 61 16.54 0.75 6.61
N LEU A 62 15.25 0.74 6.27
CA LEU A 62 14.81 0.94 4.89
C LEU A 62 15.14 2.34 4.37
N ILE A 63 14.94 3.38 5.18
CA ILE A 63 15.27 4.75 4.78
C ILE A 63 16.77 4.91 4.52
N VAL A 64 17.61 4.40 5.42
CA VAL A 64 19.08 4.44 5.25
C VAL A 64 19.48 3.72 3.96
N LYS A 65 18.92 2.53 3.72
CA LYS A 65 19.18 1.76 2.49
C LYS A 65 18.75 2.51 1.22
N GLU A 66 17.61 3.20 1.26
CA GLU A 66 17.15 4.03 0.14
C GLU A 66 18.04 5.26 -0.10
N GLU A 67 18.59 5.87 0.96
CA GLU A 67 19.53 6.98 0.85
C GLU A 67 20.88 6.52 0.29
N ASP A 68 21.44 5.42 0.80
CA ASP A 68 22.71 4.85 0.33
C ASP A 68 22.64 4.54 -1.17
N THR A 69 21.59 3.84 -1.60
CA THR A 69 21.38 3.51 -3.02
C THR A 69 21.19 4.75 -3.90
N ARG A 70 20.57 5.83 -3.42
CA ARG A 70 20.48 7.09 -4.18
C ARG A 70 21.85 7.76 -4.32
N THR A 71 22.66 7.72 -3.28
CA THR A 71 23.98 8.35 -3.25
C THR A 71 24.96 7.64 -4.19
N GLU A 72 24.94 6.30 -4.21
CA GLU A 72 25.72 5.49 -5.15
C GLU A 72 25.39 5.79 -6.63
N ASN A 73 24.09 5.88 -6.96
CA ASN A 73 23.65 6.20 -8.34
C ASN A 73 24.04 7.62 -8.79
N LEU A 74 24.13 8.58 -7.86
CA LEU A 74 24.58 9.94 -8.15
C LEU A 74 26.09 10.00 -8.37
N SER A 75 26.88 9.20 -7.64
CA SER A 75 28.35 9.14 -7.82
C SER A 75 28.79 8.44 -9.10
N GLU A 76 27.98 7.54 -9.65
CA GLU A 76 28.25 6.86 -10.93
C GLU A 76 27.91 7.74 -12.16
N SER A 77 27.12 8.82 -12.00
CA SER A 77 26.73 9.69 -13.12
C SER A 77 27.78 10.74 -13.50
N ASP A 78 28.84 10.93 -12.70
CA ASP A 78 29.87 11.96 -12.93
C ASP A 78 31.15 11.42 -13.58
N ASN A 79 31.12 10.16 -14.06
CA ASN A 79 32.28 9.45 -14.61
C ASN A 79 32.08 8.91 -16.05
N ASP A 80 31.17 9.52 -16.82
CA ASP A 80 30.91 9.16 -18.22
C ASP A 80 31.17 10.32 -19.20
N GLN A 81 32.40 10.86 -19.17
CA GLN A 81 33.01 11.45 -20.36
C GLN A 81 34.38 10.79 -20.56
N ASP A 82 34.59 10.21 -21.74
CA ASP A 82 35.81 9.55 -22.24
C ASP A 82 35.97 8.04 -21.94
N GLN A 83 35.20 7.21 -22.67
CA GLN A 83 35.72 6.04 -23.41
C GLN A 83 34.60 5.34 -24.23
N GLN A 84 34.06 6.06 -25.22
CA GLN A 84 33.41 5.41 -26.36
C GLN A 84 34.49 5.10 -27.41
N GLU A 85 34.98 3.86 -27.41
CA GLU A 85 35.51 3.11 -28.58
C GLU A 85 36.40 1.97 -28.07
N GLU A 86 35.83 0.82 -27.68
CA GLU A 86 36.43 -0.52 -27.93
C GLU A 86 35.65 -1.74 -27.41
N ASN A 87 34.43 -1.63 -26.89
CA ASN A 87 33.72 -2.82 -26.34
C ASN A 87 32.63 -3.44 -27.24
N LEU A 88 32.73 -3.32 -28.57
CA LEU A 88 31.76 -3.91 -29.51
C LEU A 88 32.08 -5.36 -29.95
N SER A 89 33.11 -6.02 -29.41
CA SER A 89 33.55 -7.34 -29.94
C SER A 89 33.36 -8.56 -29.02
N ARG A 90 32.74 -8.44 -27.83
CA ARG A 90 32.58 -9.59 -26.89
C ARG A 90 31.17 -9.92 -26.42
N LYS A 91 30.11 -9.31 -26.99
CA LYS A 91 28.72 -9.55 -26.56
C LYS A 91 27.93 -10.45 -27.51
N LYS A 92 28.52 -11.58 -27.92
CA LYS A 92 27.84 -12.57 -28.79
C LYS A 92 28.17 -14.01 -28.39
N ARG A 93 27.98 -14.38 -27.11
CA ARG A 93 27.91 -15.78 -26.63
C ARG A 93 27.54 -15.85 -25.14
N ASN A 94 26.24 -15.71 -24.83
CA ASN A 94 25.58 -16.43 -23.72
C ASN A 94 24.09 -16.07 -23.67
N ARG A 95 23.30 -16.57 -24.62
CA ARG A 95 21.89 -16.87 -24.36
C ARG A 95 21.83 -18.30 -23.81
N LYS A 96 22.34 -18.48 -22.59
CA LYS A 96 22.02 -19.67 -21.80
C LYS A 96 20.76 -19.29 -21.02
N SER A 97 19.65 -19.92 -21.37
CA SER A 97 18.43 -19.93 -20.57
C SER A 97 18.82 -20.38 -19.15
N GLN A 98 19.08 -19.45 -18.25
CA GLN A 98 19.21 -19.73 -16.82
C GLN A 98 17.85 -20.22 -16.36
N LYS A 99 17.74 -21.52 -16.09
CA LYS A 99 16.69 -22.01 -15.19
C LYS A 99 16.97 -21.29 -13.86
N LEU A 100 16.08 -20.40 -13.47
CA LEU A 100 16.07 -19.83 -12.13
C LEU A 100 15.84 -20.98 -11.16
N ASP A 101 16.68 -21.10 -10.14
CA ASP A 101 16.53 -22.13 -9.12
C ASP A 101 15.27 -21.83 -8.27
N ALA A 102 14.69 -22.86 -7.65
CA ALA A 102 13.42 -22.72 -6.94
C ALA A 102 13.51 -21.76 -5.74
N GLU A 103 14.68 -21.67 -5.10
CA GLU A 103 14.96 -20.76 -3.99
C GLU A 103 15.03 -19.30 -4.48
N ASP A 104 15.69 -19.03 -5.61
CA ASP A 104 15.72 -17.70 -6.23
C ASP A 104 14.32 -17.20 -6.62
N LEU A 105 13.44 -18.13 -7.03
CA LEU A 105 12.07 -17.81 -7.35
C LEU A 105 11.28 -17.40 -6.10
N ASP A 106 11.39 -18.17 -5.02
CA ASP A 106 10.69 -17.90 -3.76
C ASP A 106 11.13 -16.55 -3.13
N ASP A 107 12.43 -16.27 -3.15
CA ASP A 107 12.97 -14.99 -2.72
C ASP A 107 12.49 -13.83 -3.61
N GLY A 108 12.39 -14.06 -4.92
CA GLY A 108 11.79 -13.11 -5.86
C GLY A 108 10.32 -12.82 -5.56
N VAL A 109 9.52 -13.83 -5.19
CA VAL A 109 8.11 -13.65 -4.78
C VAL A 109 8.02 -12.85 -3.49
N LYS A 110 8.80 -13.22 -2.46
CA LYS A 110 8.85 -12.51 -1.18
C LYS A 110 9.24 -11.05 -1.35
N GLN A 111 10.24 -10.76 -2.19
CA GLN A 111 10.66 -9.39 -2.49
C GLN A 111 9.57 -8.61 -3.25
N MET A 112 8.88 -9.25 -4.20
CA MET A 112 7.82 -8.61 -4.98
C MET A 112 6.62 -8.24 -4.10
N LEU A 113 6.22 -9.13 -3.18
CA LEU A 113 5.07 -8.97 -2.30
C LEU A 113 5.42 -8.35 -0.94
N GLY A 114 6.67 -7.91 -0.78
CA GLY A 114 7.19 -7.36 0.46
C GLY A 114 6.42 -6.11 0.92
N LEU A 115 5.86 -6.21 2.13
CA LEU A 115 5.16 -5.10 2.78
C LEU A 115 6.16 -4.17 3.47
N HIS A 116 5.81 -2.89 3.53
CA HIS A 116 6.45 -1.94 4.42
C HIS A 116 6.27 -2.37 5.89
N PRO A 117 7.31 -2.28 6.72
CA PRO A 117 7.26 -2.73 8.11
C PRO A 117 6.29 -1.92 8.97
N LEU A 118 6.01 -0.68 8.58
CA LEU A 118 4.96 0.15 9.17
C LEU A 118 3.67 0.13 8.33
N PHE A 119 2.55 0.17 9.02
CA PHE A 119 1.20 0.15 8.47
C PHE A 119 0.26 1.06 9.30
N VAL A 120 -0.85 1.47 8.70
CA VAL A 120 -1.83 2.38 9.33
C VAL A 120 -3.10 1.62 9.65
N LYS A 121 -3.63 1.78 10.87
CA LYS A 121 -4.94 1.27 11.26
C LYS A 121 -5.92 2.43 11.41
N ILE A 122 -7.07 2.30 10.76
CA ILE A 122 -8.24 3.15 10.96
C ILE A 122 -9.28 2.32 11.69
N ASN A 123 -9.69 2.77 12.86
CA ASN A 123 -10.75 2.17 13.66
C ASN A 123 -11.98 3.08 13.61
N VAL A 124 -13.05 2.58 12.99
CA VAL A 124 -14.36 3.23 12.90
C VAL A 124 -15.28 2.58 13.92
N ASN A 125 -15.62 3.31 14.98
CA ASN A 125 -16.49 2.82 16.05
C ASN A 125 -17.93 3.27 15.82
N THR A 126 -18.90 2.44 16.20
CA THR A 126 -20.30 2.85 16.27
C THR A 126 -20.67 3.21 17.70
N LYS A 127 -21.72 4.03 17.86
CA LYS A 127 -22.27 4.40 19.19
C LYS A 127 -22.74 3.18 19.99
N GLU A 128 -23.09 2.11 19.29
CA GLU A 128 -23.55 0.84 19.86
C GLU A 128 -22.39 -0.07 20.29
N GLY A 129 -21.13 0.38 20.16
CA GLY A 129 -19.96 -0.36 20.57
C GLY A 129 -19.53 -1.47 19.61
N ASN A 130 -20.03 -1.47 18.37
CA ASN A 130 -19.44 -2.24 17.28
C ASN A 130 -18.27 -1.44 16.68
N SER A 131 -17.33 -2.10 16.03
CA SER A 131 -16.25 -1.42 15.32
C SER A 131 -15.78 -2.15 14.07
N VAL A 132 -15.29 -1.38 13.11
CA VAL A 132 -14.61 -1.85 11.91
C VAL A 132 -13.18 -1.33 11.96
N VAL A 133 -12.21 -2.24 11.89
CA VAL A 133 -10.79 -1.92 11.87
C VAL A 133 -10.26 -2.22 10.47
N ILE A 134 -9.84 -1.17 9.77
CA ILE A 134 -9.23 -1.26 8.45
C ILE A 134 -7.72 -1.05 8.62
N THR A 135 -6.93 -2.05 8.23
CA THR A 135 -5.47 -2.01 8.30
C THR A 135 -4.89 -1.84 6.90
N PHE A 136 -4.19 -0.74 6.67
CA PHE A 136 -3.56 -0.37 5.41
C PHE A 136 -2.06 -0.67 5.43
N TYR A 137 -1.63 -1.51 4.51
CA TYR A 137 -0.23 -1.83 4.25
C TYR A 137 0.23 -1.20 2.94
N TYR A 138 1.53 -1.13 2.74
CA TYR A 138 2.12 -0.67 1.48
C TYR A 138 3.06 -1.74 0.92
N MET A 139 2.79 -2.21 -0.30
CA MET A 139 3.71 -3.08 -1.03
C MET A 139 4.74 -2.21 -1.75
N GLN A 140 6.00 -2.27 -1.31
CA GLN A 140 7.04 -1.33 -1.74
C GLN A 140 7.39 -1.51 -3.22
N THR A 141 7.59 -2.75 -3.66
CA THR A 141 8.01 -3.09 -5.02
C THR A 141 6.88 -2.84 -6.04
N LEU A 142 5.65 -3.20 -5.67
CA LEU A 142 4.46 -3.04 -6.49
C LEU A 142 3.86 -1.61 -6.43
N ARG A 143 4.31 -0.79 -5.47
CA ARG A 143 3.88 0.60 -5.25
C ARG A 143 2.36 0.76 -5.16
N ILE A 144 1.75 -0.11 -4.36
CA ILE A 144 0.31 -0.12 -4.12
C ILE A 144 0.03 -0.22 -2.62
N VAL A 145 -1.10 0.34 -2.20
CA VAL A 145 -1.64 0.17 -0.86
C VAL A 145 -2.56 -1.03 -0.84
N THR A 146 -2.54 -1.83 0.22
CA THR A 146 -3.48 -2.93 0.43
C THR A 146 -4.22 -2.76 1.74
N ALA A 147 -5.47 -3.24 1.80
CA ALA A 147 -6.29 -3.15 3.00
C ALA A 147 -6.73 -4.53 3.48
N LYS A 148 -6.72 -4.72 4.80
CA LYS A 148 -7.42 -5.80 5.49
C LYS A 148 -8.49 -5.21 6.40
N CYS A 149 -9.56 -5.94 6.62
CA CYS A 149 -10.67 -5.49 7.45
C CYS A 149 -10.98 -6.53 8.52
N SER A 150 -11.22 -6.05 9.74
CA SER A 150 -11.68 -6.84 10.87
C SER A 150 -12.90 -6.18 11.47
N VAL A 151 -13.92 -6.98 11.76
CA VAL A 151 -15.19 -6.49 12.29
C VAL A 151 -15.36 -7.01 13.71
N HIS A 152 -15.64 -6.12 14.64
CA HIS A 152 -15.92 -6.44 16.03
C HIS A 152 -17.38 -6.06 16.31
N LEU A 153 -18.21 -7.08 16.51
CA LEU A 153 -19.62 -6.92 16.84
C LEU A 153 -19.85 -7.28 18.31
N GLN A 154 -20.73 -6.55 18.97
CA GLN A 154 -21.25 -6.94 20.28
C GLN A 154 -22.03 -8.25 20.17
N GLU A 155 -22.08 -9.03 21.27
CA GLU A 155 -22.64 -10.38 21.29
C GLU A 155 -24.08 -10.46 20.73
N LYS A 156 -24.93 -9.51 21.10
CA LYS A 156 -26.32 -9.43 20.62
C LYS A 156 -26.42 -9.34 19.09
N THR A 157 -25.52 -8.58 18.48
CA THR A 157 -25.47 -8.34 17.03
C THR A 157 -24.74 -9.46 16.31
N LYS A 158 -23.72 -10.04 16.95
CA LYS A 158 -22.92 -11.13 16.42
C LYS A 158 -23.79 -12.34 16.06
N CYS A 159 -24.70 -12.76 16.96
CA CYS A 159 -25.59 -13.89 16.71
C CYS A 159 -26.47 -13.74 15.46
N ALA A 160 -26.83 -12.51 15.08
CA ALA A 160 -27.69 -12.25 13.93
C ALA A 160 -26.95 -12.11 12.59
N LEU A 161 -25.67 -11.71 12.62
CA LEU A 161 -24.95 -11.26 11.42
C LEU A 161 -23.67 -12.06 11.09
N THR A 162 -23.34 -13.10 11.87
CA THR A 162 -22.09 -13.86 11.69
C THR A 162 -21.95 -14.46 10.29
N ASP A 163 -23.06 -14.89 9.67
CA ASP A 163 -23.04 -15.50 8.33
C ASP A 163 -23.01 -14.47 7.19
N VAL A 164 -23.32 -13.20 7.48
CA VAL A 164 -23.46 -12.13 6.48
C VAL A 164 -22.23 -11.22 6.45
N ILE A 165 -21.59 -11.01 7.60
CA ILE A 165 -20.48 -10.07 7.74
C ILE A 165 -19.16 -10.85 7.85
N SER A 166 -18.45 -10.96 6.73
CA SER A 166 -17.06 -11.37 6.70
C SER A 166 -16.15 -10.15 6.55
N GLY A 167 -15.11 -10.05 7.38
CA GLY A 167 -14.11 -9.01 7.24
C GLY A 167 -13.43 -9.02 5.86
N ASP A 168 -13.29 -10.19 5.24
CA ASP A 168 -12.57 -10.33 3.97
C ASP A 168 -13.31 -9.74 2.77
N THR A 169 -14.64 -9.64 2.84
CA THR A 169 -15.50 -9.17 1.74
C THR A 169 -16.28 -7.91 2.06
N LEU A 170 -16.27 -7.45 3.33
CA LEU A 170 -17.03 -6.27 3.76
C LEU A 170 -16.69 -5.01 2.95
N LEU A 171 -15.43 -4.87 2.53
CA LEU A 171 -14.95 -3.70 1.78
C LEU A 171 -14.97 -3.88 0.26
N ASN A 172 -15.51 -5.01 -0.23
CA ASN A 172 -15.64 -5.24 -1.67
C ASN A 172 -16.72 -4.33 -2.26
N CYS A 173 -16.50 -3.87 -3.48
CA CYS A 173 -17.47 -3.15 -4.29
C CYS A 173 -18.02 -1.86 -3.64
N LEU A 174 -17.26 -1.24 -2.72
CA LEU A 174 -17.53 0.13 -2.24
C LEU A 174 -17.49 1.14 -3.40
N VAL A 175 -16.69 0.84 -4.42
CA VAL A 175 -16.66 1.51 -5.71
C VAL A 175 -16.99 0.47 -6.80
N PRO A 176 -17.65 0.84 -7.91
CA PRO A 176 -17.95 -0.11 -8.98
C PRO A 176 -16.72 -0.87 -9.47
N ASP A 177 -16.87 -2.19 -9.66
CA ASP A 177 -15.84 -3.10 -10.16
C ASP A 177 -14.54 -3.07 -9.33
N ASP A 178 -14.65 -2.96 -8.00
CA ASP A 178 -13.51 -2.94 -7.07
C ASP A 178 -13.62 -4.05 -6.01
N ASP A 179 -13.27 -5.27 -6.39
CA ASP A 179 -13.21 -6.45 -5.51
C ASP A 179 -11.83 -6.66 -4.85
N GLY A 180 -10.85 -5.83 -5.22
CA GLY A 180 -9.49 -5.90 -4.72
C GLY A 180 -8.77 -7.21 -5.05
N GLN A 181 -9.12 -7.90 -6.14
CA GLN A 181 -8.46 -9.15 -6.54
C GLN A 181 -7.21 -8.91 -7.42
N THR A 182 -7.17 -7.80 -8.14
CA THR A 182 -6.10 -7.47 -9.09
C THR A 182 -5.39 -6.18 -8.72
N SER A 183 -4.13 -6.04 -9.13
CA SER A 183 -3.41 -4.80 -8.89
C SER A 183 -3.93 -3.63 -9.74
N PRO A 184 -4.18 -2.44 -9.14
CA PRO A 184 -4.63 -1.26 -9.87
C PRO A 184 -3.51 -0.56 -10.65
N ASN A 185 -2.24 -0.86 -10.37
CA ASN A 185 -1.10 -0.30 -11.08
C ASN A 185 -0.79 -1.11 -12.36
N PRO A 186 -0.91 -0.55 -13.57
CA PRO A 186 -0.68 -1.28 -14.82
C PRO A 186 0.73 -1.87 -14.96
N ALA A 187 1.75 -1.25 -14.34
CA ALA A 187 3.12 -1.78 -14.37
C ALA A 187 3.22 -3.17 -13.71
N ASN A 188 2.37 -3.43 -12.72
CA ASN A 188 2.40 -4.66 -11.94
C ASN A 188 1.96 -5.86 -12.77
N PHE A 189 1.17 -5.66 -13.83
CA PHE A 189 0.85 -6.73 -14.78
C PHE A 189 2.12 -7.38 -15.34
N PHE A 190 3.09 -6.57 -15.79
CA PHE A 190 4.34 -7.10 -16.34
C PHE A 190 5.26 -7.69 -15.27
N GLN A 191 5.33 -7.05 -14.09
CA GLN A 191 6.18 -7.51 -12.98
C GLN A 191 5.71 -8.86 -12.43
N LEU A 192 4.40 -9.04 -12.21
CA LEU A 192 3.80 -10.26 -11.69
C LEU A 192 3.89 -11.39 -12.74
N ASN A 193 3.58 -11.10 -14.01
CA ASN A 193 3.69 -12.09 -15.08
C ASN A 193 5.11 -12.61 -15.28
N ARG A 194 6.12 -11.75 -15.10
CA ARG A 194 7.55 -12.16 -15.20
C ARG A 194 7.91 -13.24 -14.20
N LEU A 195 7.36 -13.18 -12.98
CA LEU A 195 7.59 -14.15 -11.91
C LEU A 195 6.48 -15.20 -11.78
N ARG A 196 5.47 -15.14 -12.66
CA ARG A 196 4.26 -15.99 -12.63
C ARG A 196 3.54 -15.96 -11.28
N ILE A 197 3.52 -14.79 -10.64
CA ILE A 197 2.84 -14.58 -9.36
C ILE A 197 1.38 -14.26 -9.63
N ASN A 198 0.48 -15.02 -9.02
CA ASN A 198 -0.93 -14.68 -9.00
C ASN A 198 -1.26 -13.97 -7.68
N LEU A 199 -1.61 -12.69 -7.75
CA LEU A 199 -1.79 -11.86 -6.55
C LEU A 199 -2.92 -12.37 -5.64
N SER A 200 -3.97 -12.96 -6.22
CA SER A 200 -5.11 -13.51 -5.48
C SER A 200 -4.71 -14.52 -4.42
N ASP A 201 -3.65 -15.28 -4.68
CA ASP A 201 -3.21 -16.38 -3.84
C ASP A 201 -2.51 -15.88 -2.56
N HIS A 202 -2.15 -14.58 -2.52
CA HIS A 202 -1.41 -13.94 -1.44
C HIS A 202 -2.22 -12.88 -0.68
N LEU A 203 -3.50 -12.68 -1.00
CA LEU A 203 -4.32 -11.63 -0.40
C LEU A 203 -4.58 -11.86 1.10
N SER A 204 -4.59 -13.11 1.56
CA SER A 204 -4.70 -13.44 2.98
C SER A 204 -3.53 -12.89 3.79
N ALA A 205 -2.31 -12.94 3.24
CA ALA A 205 -1.10 -12.43 3.86
C ALA A 205 -0.96 -10.91 3.68
N THR A 206 -1.28 -10.40 2.50
CA THR A 206 -0.92 -9.04 2.11
C THR A 206 -2.06 -8.03 2.14
N GLY A 207 -3.32 -8.49 2.15
CA GLY A 207 -4.51 -7.65 2.01
C GLY A 207 -4.88 -7.37 0.55
N ARG A 208 -6.02 -6.72 0.36
CA ARG A 208 -6.62 -6.46 -0.96
C ARG A 208 -6.21 -5.07 -1.49
N PRO A 209 -5.65 -4.95 -2.71
CA PRO A 209 -5.29 -3.67 -3.32
C PRO A 209 -6.49 -2.94 -3.96
N TYR A 210 -7.46 -2.51 -3.15
CA TYR A 210 -8.63 -1.80 -3.66
C TYR A 210 -8.26 -0.47 -4.34
N LYS A 211 -9.02 -0.08 -5.37
CA LYS A 211 -8.89 1.21 -6.08
C LYS A 211 -9.22 2.39 -5.15
N TRP A 212 -10.25 2.24 -4.32
CA TRP A 212 -10.61 3.29 -3.35
C TRP A 212 -9.48 3.52 -2.33
N ALA A 213 -8.78 2.47 -1.92
CA ALA A 213 -7.66 2.58 -0.99
C ALA A 213 -6.48 3.34 -1.61
N GLN A 214 -6.19 3.12 -2.90
CA GLN A 214 -5.17 3.90 -3.62
C GLN A 214 -5.52 5.39 -3.60
N SER A 215 -6.78 5.71 -3.94
CA SER A 215 -7.26 7.09 -4.04
C SER A 215 -7.18 7.80 -2.69
N LEU A 216 -7.57 7.11 -1.61
CA LEU A 216 -7.46 7.63 -0.24
C LEU A 216 -6.00 7.90 0.18
N SER A 217 -5.07 7.13 -0.36
CA SER A 217 -3.62 7.28 -0.13
C SER A 217 -2.93 8.24 -1.10
N GLY A 218 -3.67 8.94 -1.97
CA GLY A 218 -3.12 9.88 -2.95
C GLY A 218 -2.47 9.22 -4.16
N LEU A 219 -2.66 7.91 -4.37
CA LEU A 219 -2.21 7.20 -5.56
C LEU A 219 -3.30 7.20 -6.62
N SER A 220 -2.94 7.54 -7.85
CA SER A 220 -3.83 7.49 -9.01
C SER A 220 -3.22 6.67 -10.12
N PHE A 221 -4.00 5.72 -10.63
CA PHE A 221 -3.63 4.90 -11.77
C PHE A 221 -4.64 5.15 -12.88
N SER A 222 -4.17 5.44 -14.09
CA SER A 222 -5.04 5.68 -15.23
C SER A 222 -5.92 4.46 -15.48
N SER A 223 -7.21 4.55 -15.15
CA SER A 223 -8.16 3.54 -15.58
C SER A 223 -8.29 3.63 -17.10
N SER A 224 -8.15 2.50 -17.80
CA SER A 224 -8.40 2.40 -19.23
C SER A 224 -9.91 2.49 -19.51
N LYS A 225 -10.55 3.60 -19.14
CA LYS A 225 -11.85 3.95 -19.71
C LYS A 225 -11.57 4.60 -21.04
N GLN A 226 -11.50 3.79 -22.10
CA GLN A 226 -11.81 4.30 -23.43
C GLN A 226 -13.22 4.88 -23.33
N THR A 227 -13.31 6.20 -23.32
CA THR A 227 -14.54 6.91 -23.60
C THR A 227 -14.98 6.49 -25.00
N HIS A 228 -15.93 5.56 -25.08
CA HIS A 228 -16.78 5.45 -26.26
C HIS A 228 -17.56 6.76 -26.32
N VAL A 229 -17.00 7.75 -27.02
CA VAL A 229 -17.76 8.88 -27.50
C VAL A 229 -18.68 8.30 -28.57
N SER A 230 -19.87 7.86 -28.16
CA SER A 230 -20.98 7.69 -29.08
C SER A 230 -21.28 9.08 -29.63
N GLY A 231 -20.81 9.34 -30.84
CA GLY A 231 -21.25 10.50 -31.62
C GLY A 231 -22.75 10.36 -31.83
N GLU A 232 -23.53 11.15 -31.08
CA GLU A 232 -24.89 11.48 -31.47
C GLU A 232 -24.79 12.44 -32.65
N ASP A 233 -24.86 11.87 -33.86
CA ASP A 233 -25.17 12.63 -35.07
C ASP A 233 -26.55 13.25 -34.90
N SER A 234 -26.57 14.52 -34.52
CA SER A 234 -27.72 15.40 -34.68
C SER A 234 -27.92 15.65 -36.17
N GLN A 235 -28.78 14.85 -36.81
CA GLN A 235 -29.35 15.22 -38.10
C GLN A 235 -30.43 16.28 -37.90
N ASP A 236 -29.99 17.53 -37.78
CA ASP A 236 -30.77 18.66 -38.25
C ASP A 236 -30.66 18.69 -39.78
N THR A 237 -31.77 18.41 -40.48
CA THR A 237 -31.92 18.89 -41.85
C THR A 237 -33.29 19.50 -42.01
N VAL A 238 -33.28 20.83 -41.91
CA VAL A 238 -34.30 21.76 -42.37
C VAL A 238 -34.63 21.46 -43.84
N ARG A 239 -35.89 21.14 -44.13
CA ARG A 239 -36.69 21.71 -45.24
C ARG A 239 -38.16 21.32 -45.11
#